data_AF-A0A921E195-F1
#
_entry.id   AF-A0A921E195-F1
#
_cell.length_a   1.000
_cell.length_b   1.000
_cell.length_c   1.000
_cell.angle_alpha   90.00
_cell.angle_beta   90.00
_cell.angle_gamma   90.00
#
_symmetry.space_group_name_H-M   'P 1'
#
loop_
_entity.id
_entity.type
_entity.pdbx_description
1 polymer ?
#
loop_
_entity_poly.entity_id
_entity_poly.type
_entity_poly.pdbx_seq_one_letter_code
_entity_poly.pdbx_strand_id
1 'polypeptide(L)'
;MSQAHPTTGATVDPECPVSLELLGEVYRADEYDLPYILETIPALTRAKLAAYLYGKSHMHQLGLKVARACERDDLIRAVGEIGSVIHGQSRLKPTEAAPEPDAPAARGRGAQPAQPKKVKISLGGSAAKGRSFD
;
A
#
# COMPACT_ATOMS: atom_id res chain seq x y z
N MET A 1 -34.89 -22.19 -12.11
CA MET A 1 -33.93 -22.85 -11.20
C MET A 1 -33.39 -21.77 -10.27
N SER A 2 -34.10 -21.53 -9.16
CA SER A 2 -33.75 -20.48 -8.21
C SER A 2 -32.55 -20.94 -7.39
N GLN A 3 -31.37 -20.40 -7.67
CA GLN A 3 -30.23 -20.56 -6.76
C GLN A 3 -30.57 -19.83 -5.47
N ALA A 4 -31.04 -20.58 -4.48
CA ALA A 4 -31.03 -20.15 -3.10
C ALA A 4 -29.57 -20.19 -2.64
N HIS A 5 -28.90 -19.05 -2.64
CA HIS A 5 -27.63 -18.93 -1.93
C HIS A 5 -27.96 -19.11 -0.44
N PRO A 6 -27.44 -20.15 0.24
CA PRO A 6 -27.60 -20.22 1.67
C PRO A 6 -26.81 -19.06 2.26
N THR A 7 -27.50 -18.06 2.82
CA THR A 7 -26.93 -17.12 3.80
C THR A 7 -26.70 -17.88 5.11
N THR A 8 -26.02 -19.03 5.02
CA THR A 8 -25.47 -19.75 6.16
C THR A 8 -24.40 -18.83 6.73
N GLY A 9 -24.62 -18.43 7.99
CA GLY A 9 -23.93 -17.34 8.66
C GLY A 9 -22.43 -17.33 8.41
N ALA A 10 -21.87 -16.12 8.30
CA ALA A 10 -20.46 -15.86 8.05
C ALA A 10 -19.56 -16.77 8.91
N THR A 11 -19.11 -17.88 8.33
CA THR A 11 -18.18 -18.78 9.00
C THR A 11 -16.84 -18.08 9.03
N VAL A 12 -16.25 -17.98 10.22
CA VAL A 12 -14.91 -17.43 10.39
C VAL A 12 -13.96 -18.22 9.50
N ASP A 13 -13.22 -17.52 8.65
CA ASP A 13 -12.18 -18.13 7.83
C ASP A 13 -11.16 -18.77 8.80
N PRO A 14 -10.91 -20.09 8.70
CA PRO A 14 -10.07 -20.79 9.67
C PRO A 14 -8.60 -20.34 9.64
N GLU A 15 -8.20 -19.60 8.60
CA GLU A 15 -6.85 -19.05 8.46
C GLU A 15 -6.75 -17.62 9.03
N CYS A 16 -7.85 -17.02 9.48
CA CYS A 16 -7.84 -15.68 10.04
C CYS A 16 -7.20 -15.69 11.45
N PRO A 17 -6.09 -14.96 11.68
CA PRO A 17 -5.36 -15.01 12.94
C PRO A 17 -5.97 -14.17 14.07
N VAL A 18 -7.11 -13.53 13.81
CA VAL A 18 -7.81 -12.61 14.72
C VAL A 18 -9.32 -12.85 14.68
N SER A 19 -10.03 -12.40 15.71
CA SER A 19 -11.49 -12.42 15.77
C SER A 19 -12.11 -11.56 14.66
N LEU A 20 -13.32 -11.92 14.21
CA LEU A 20 -14.06 -11.14 13.20
C LEU A 20 -14.34 -9.69 13.64
N GLU A 21 -14.51 -9.46 14.94
CA GLU A 21 -14.72 -8.13 15.51
C GLU A 21 -13.49 -7.23 15.25
N LEU A 22 -12.31 -7.69 15.68
CA LEU A 22 -11.04 -6.99 15.47
C LEU A 22 -10.70 -6.84 13.98
N LEU A 23 -11.01 -7.85 13.15
CA LEU A 23 -10.87 -7.74 11.70
C LEU A 23 -11.76 -6.63 11.12
N GLY A 24 -12.98 -6.50 11.64
CA GLY A 24 -13.92 -5.44 11.26
C GLY A 24 -13.44 -4.05 11.68
N GLU A 25 -12.81 -3.92 12.85
CA GLU A 25 -12.17 -2.69 13.29
C GLU A 25 -11.01 -2.29 12.37
N VAL A 26 -10.09 -3.22 12.09
CA VAL A 26 -8.96 -2.99 11.16
C VAL A 26 -9.43 -2.63 9.75
N TYR A 27 -10.53 -3.22 9.28
CA TYR A 27 -11.10 -2.92 7.97
C TYR A 27 -11.65 -1.49 7.87
N ARG A 28 -12.27 -1.00 8.95
CA ARG A 28 -12.94 0.31 9.00
C ARG A 28 -12.01 1.42 9.46
N ALA A 29 -10.90 1.08 10.09
CA ALA A 29 -9.91 2.03 10.57
C ALA A 29 -9.35 2.90 9.44
N ASP A 30 -9.29 4.20 9.70
CA ASP A 30 -8.54 5.12 8.85
C ASP A 30 -7.04 5.10 9.18
N GLU A 31 -6.26 5.92 8.48
CA GLU A 31 -4.80 5.97 8.63
C GLU A 31 -4.32 6.41 10.02
N TYR A 32 -5.15 7.12 10.79
CA TYR A 32 -4.82 7.56 12.13
C TYR A 32 -5.17 6.48 13.16
N ASP A 33 -6.32 5.84 13.04
CA ASP A 33 -6.79 4.82 13.99
C ASP A 33 -6.08 3.47 13.83
N LEU A 34 -5.76 3.10 12.59
CA LEU A 34 -5.15 1.81 12.27
C LEU A 34 -3.89 1.49 13.10
N PRO A 35 -2.87 2.37 13.22
CA PRO A 35 -1.69 2.06 14.02
C PRO A 35 -2.02 1.78 15.50
N TYR A 36 -2.95 2.52 16.11
CA TYR A 36 -3.34 2.30 17.52
C TYR A 36 -4.03 0.97 17.72
N ILE A 37 -4.93 0.58 16.80
CA ILE A 37 -5.57 -0.74 16.83
C ILE A 37 -4.50 -1.83 16.72
N LEU A 38 -3.54 -1.67 15.81
CA LEU A 38 -2.46 -2.63 15.62
C LEU A 38 -1.55 -2.73 16.85
N GLU A 39 -1.29 -1.66 17.59
CA GLU A 39 -0.49 -1.70 18.83
C GLU A 39 -1.06 -2.64 19.90
N THR A 40 -2.37 -2.85 19.92
CA THR A 40 -3.02 -3.80 20.84
C THR A 40 -2.74 -5.27 20.49
N ILE A 41 -2.26 -5.54 19.27
CA ILE A 41 -2.06 -6.88 18.72
C ILE A 41 -0.59 -7.29 18.87
N PRO A 42 -0.29 -8.51 19.35
CA PRO A 42 1.07 -9.02 19.38
C PRO A 42 1.74 -8.97 18.00
N ALA A 43 3.03 -8.62 17.96
CA ALA A 43 3.76 -8.37 16.70
C ALA A 43 3.66 -9.53 15.69
N LEU A 44 3.81 -10.78 16.15
CA LEU A 44 3.70 -11.95 15.28
C LEU A 44 2.27 -12.17 14.75
N THR A 45 1.24 -11.85 15.55
CA THR A 45 -0.16 -11.94 15.12
C THR A 45 -0.49 -10.86 14.09
N ARG A 46 0.04 -9.64 14.25
CA ARG A 46 -0.06 -8.60 13.22
C ARG A 46 0.60 -9.02 11.90
N ALA A 47 1.77 -9.62 11.97
CA ALA A 47 2.47 -10.10 10.78
C ALA A 47 1.67 -11.18 10.04
N LYS A 48 1.06 -12.12 10.78
CA LYS A 48 0.12 -13.10 10.22
C LYS A 48 -1.11 -12.42 9.61
N LEU A 49 -1.66 -11.41 10.28
CA LEU A 49 -2.81 -10.67 9.79
C LEU A 49 -2.49 -9.93 8.49
N ALA A 50 -1.34 -9.28 8.42
CA ALA A 50 -0.87 -8.60 7.21
C ALA A 50 -0.78 -9.56 6.03
N ALA A 51 -0.21 -10.75 6.24
CA ALA A 51 -0.07 -11.76 5.20
C ALA A 51 -1.43 -12.37 4.77
N TYR A 52 -2.31 -12.64 5.73
CA TYR A 52 -3.68 -13.09 5.45
C TYR A 52 -4.44 -12.09 4.57
N LEU A 53 -4.38 -10.80 4.92
CA LEU A 53 -5.00 -9.73 4.14
C LEU A 53 -4.34 -9.55 2.77
N TYR A 54 -3.01 -9.67 2.70
CA TYR A 54 -2.24 -9.58 1.46
C TYR A 54 -2.62 -10.66 0.44
N GLY A 55 -2.92 -11.88 0.92
CA GLY A 55 -3.37 -12.99 0.08
C GLY A 55 -4.77 -12.82 -0.51
N LYS A 56 -5.58 -11.89 0.04
CA LYS A 56 -6.94 -11.64 -0.43
C LYS A 56 -6.96 -10.46 -1.41
N SER A 57 -7.36 -10.71 -2.65
CA SER A 57 -7.33 -9.72 -3.75
C SER A 57 -7.96 -8.37 -3.39
N HIS A 58 -9.15 -8.38 -2.78
CA HIS A 58 -9.87 -7.17 -2.39
C HIS A 58 -9.27 -6.48 -1.14
N MET A 59 -8.49 -7.19 -0.33
CA MET A 59 -7.84 -6.68 0.90
C MET A 59 -6.33 -6.49 0.77
N HIS A 60 -5.79 -6.70 -0.42
CA HIS A 60 -4.37 -6.67 -0.66
C HIS A 60 -3.73 -5.35 -0.23
N GLN A 61 -4.36 -4.23 -0.58
CA GLN A 61 -3.89 -2.89 -0.18
C GLN A 61 -3.96 -2.67 1.33
N LEU A 62 -4.99 -3.20 2.01
CA LEU A 62 -5.06 -3.16 3.47
C LEU A 62 -3.96 -4.01 4.10
N GLY A 63 -3.68 -5.20 3.55
CA GLY A 63 -2.56 -6.04 3.98
C GLY A 63 -1.22 -5.32 3.88
N LEU A 64 -0.99 -4.57 2.79
CA LEU A 64 0.21 -3.72 2.66
C LEU A 64 0.23 -2.58 3.68
N LYS A 65 -0.91 -1.93 3.97
CA LYS A 65 -0.99 -0.89 5.03
C LYS A 65 -0.62 -1.47 6.40
N VAL A 66 -1.19 -2.62 6.77
CA VAL A 66 -0.89 -3.30 8.04
C VAL A 66 0.59 -3.72 8.10
N ALA A 67 1.13 -4.20 6.98
CA ALA A 67 2.55 -4.57 6.88
C ALA A 67 3.51 -3.39 7.10
N ARG A 68 3.09 -2.13 6.96
CA ARG A 68 3.92 -0.95 7.29
C ARG A 68 4.17 -0.81 8.79
N ALA A 69 3.26 -1.32 9.62
CA ALA A 69 3.38 -1.33 11.08
C ALA A 69 4.06 -2.61 11.62
N CYS A 70 4.56 -3.45 10.72
CA CYS A 70 5.25 -4.69 11.07
C CYS A 70 6.74 -4.61 10.76
N GLU A 71 7.56 -5.25 11.58
CA GLU A 71 8.98 -5.44 11.30
C GLU A 71 9.19 -6.53 10.25
N ARG A 72 10.27 -6.40 9.47
CA ARG A 72 10.61 -7.36 8.40
C ARG A 72 10.78 -8.78 8.96
N ASP A 73 11.47 -8.91 10.09
CA ASP A 73 11.74 -10.20 10.72
C ASP A 73 10.46 -10.89 11.20
N ASP A 74 9.48 -10.14 11.72
CA ASP A 74 8.20 -10.72 12.14
C ASP A 74 7.38 -11.23 10.95
N LEU A 75 7.42 -10.52 9.82
CA LEU A 75 6.80 -10.98 8.58
C LEU A 75 7.47 -12.26 8.05
N ILE A 76 8.80 -12.35 8.11
CA ILE A 76 9.53 -13.56 7.72
C ILE A 76 9.24 -14.73 8.66
N ARG A 77 9.16 -14.48 9.97
CA ARG A 77 8.79 -15.48 10.96
C ARG A 77 7.36 -15.99 10.77
N ALA A 78 6.45 -15.13 10.30
CA ALA A 78 5.05 -15.48 10.08
C ALA A 78 4.83 -16.32 8.82
N VAL A 79 5.43 -15.93 7.69
CA VAL A 79 5.12 -16.51 6.36
C VAL A 79 6.34 -16.86 5.50
N GLY A 80 7.51 -16.95 6.11
CA GLY A 80 8.77 -17.28 5.42
C GLY A 80 9.27 -16.13 4.54
N GLU A 81 10.06 -16.46 3.52
CA GLU A 81 10.73 -15.45 2.68
C GLU A 81 9.77 -14.48 1.98
N ILE A 82 8.51 -14.90 1.74
CA ILE A 82 7.45 -14.03 1.20
C ILE A 82 7.26 -12.78 2.09
N GLY A 83 7.49 -12.90 3.40
CA GLY A 83 7.41 -11.78 4.34
C GLY A 83 8.36 -10.63 3.98
N SER A 84 9.53 -10.94 3.43
CA SER A 84 10.47 -9.92 2.95
C SER A 84 9.93 -9.14 1.76
N VAL A 85 9.22 -9.82 0.86
CA VAL A 85 8.56 -9.23 -0.31
C VAL A 85 7.42 -8.33 0.13
N ILE A 86 6.56 -8.80 1.04
CA ILE A 86 5.45 -8.01 1.60
C ILE A 86 5.97 -6.73 2.26
N HIS A 87 7.04 -6.84 3.06
CA HIS A 87 7.68 -5.69 3.70
C HIS A 87 8.28 -4.70 2.69
N GLY A 88 8.88 -5.21 1.60
CA GLY A 88 9.39 -4.36 0.52
C GLY A 88 8.26 -3.60 -0.18
N GLN A 89 7.20 -4.31 -0.57
CA GLN A 89 6.04 -3.77 -1.27
C GLN A 89 5.29 -2.73 -0.43
N SER A 90 5.14 -2.97 0.88
CA SER A 90 4.43 -2.03 1.76
C SER A 90 5.10 -0.66 1.83
N ARG A 91 6.42 -0.61 1.65
CA ARG A 91 7.22 0.63 1.69
C ARG A 91 7.36 1.31 0.33
N LEU A 92 6.95 0.67 -0.76
CA LEU A 92 6.88 1.36 -2.04
C LEU A 92 5.86 2.48 -1.94
N LYS A 93 6.25 3.67 -2.37
CA LYS A 93 5.30 4.76 -2.52
C LYS A 93 4.26 4.29 -3.55
N PRO A 94 2.95 4.30 -3.23
CA PRO A 94 1.94 4.04 -4.24
C PRO A 94 2.27 4.98 -5.40
N THR A 95 2.48 4.42 -6.60
CA THR A 95 2.57 5.27 -7.78
C THR A 95 1.26 6.04 -7.78
N GLU A 96 1.33 7.36 -7.57
CA GLU A 96 0.19 8.22 -7.75
C GLU A 96 -0.33 7.89 -9.15
N ALA A 97 -1.50 7.25 -9.21
CA ALA A 97 -2.23 7.17 -10.46
C ALA A 97 -2.29 8.61 -10.94
N ALA A 98 -1.76 8.85 -12.15
CA ALA A 98 -1.64 10.19 -12.70
C ALA A 98 -2.97 10.93 -12.49
N PRO A 99 -2.95 12.21 -12.06
CA PRO A 99 -4.18 12.98 -11.96
C PRO A 99 -4.85 12.94 -13.32
N GLU A 100 -6.00 12.30 -13.37
CA GLU A 100 -6.94 12.37 -14.48
C GLU A 100 -7.20 13.86 -14.77
N PRO A 101 -6.92 14.35 -16.00
CA PRO A 101 -7.07 15.76 -16.30
C PRO A 101 -8.56 16.13 -16.41
N ASP A 102 -8.93 17.14 -15.63
CA ASP A 102 -10.01 18.11 -15.81
C ASP A 102 -11.48 17.63 -15.88
N ALA A 103 -12.19 17.85 -14.76
CA ALA A 103 -13.56 18.36 -14.80
C ALA A 103 -13.56 19.79 -14.20
N PRO A 104 -14.08 20.83 -14.90
CA PRO A 104 -13.95 22.20 -14.44
C PRO A 104 -15.04 22.53 -13.40
N ALA A 105 -14.67 22.54 -12.12
CA ALA A 105 -15.50 23.08 -11.05
C ALA A 105 -15.01 24.49 -10.64
N ALA A 106 -15.75 25.49 -11.14
CA ALA A 106 -16.04 26.78 -10.50
C ALA A 106 -15.02 27.38 -9.50
N ARG A 107 -14.12 28.22 -10.04
CA ARG A 107 -13.91 29.63 -9.64
C ARG A 107 -14.14 29.98 -8.16
N GLY A 108 -13.16 29.67 -7.31
CA GLY A 108 -13.00 30.22 -5.97
C GLY A 108 -11.62 30.85 -5.80
N ARG A 109 -11.56 32.13 -5.41
CA ARG A 109 -10.35 32.93 -5.23
C ARG A 109 -9.52 32.41 -4.04
N GLY A 110 -8.21 32.25 -4.26
CA GLY A 110 -7.18 32.50 -3.25
C GLY A 110 -6.54 31.28 -2.60
N ALA A 111 -5.47 30.77 -3.21
CA ALA A 111 -4.28 30.24 -2.53
C ALA A 111 -3.26 29.88 -3.61
N GLN A 112 -2.11 30.57 -3.65
CA GLN A 112 -1.01 30.24 -4.55
C GLN A 112 -0.23 29.05 -3.98
N PRO A 113 -0.09 27.92 -4.69
CA PRO A 113 0.96 26.96 -4.40
C PRO A 113 2.23 27.34 -5.18
N ALA A 114 3.35 27.32 -4.46
CA ALA A 114 4.67 27.68 -4.95
C ALA A 114 5.11 26.82 -6.16
N GLN A 115 5.65 27.49 -7.17
CA GLN A 115 6.16 26.89 -8.39
C GLN A 115 7.37 25.97 -8.10
N PRO A 116 7.36 24.69 -8.52
CA PRO A 116 8.58 23.89 -8.49
C PRO A 116 9.54 24.40 -9.56
N LYS A 117 10.72 24.83 -9.11
CA LYS A 117 11.79 25.39 -9.96
C LYS A 117 12.26 24.34 -10.96
N LYS A 118 12.21 24.68 -12.25
CA LYS A 118 12.67 23.86 -13.37
C LYS A 118 14.17 23.62 -13.22
N VAL A 119 14.58 22.38 -12.92
CA VAL A 119 16.00 22.00 -12.98
C VAL A 119 16.38 21.95 -14.45
N LYS A 120 17.17 22.94 -14.89
CA LYS A 120 17.80 22.95 -16.20
C LYS A 120 18.94 21.93 -16.17
N ILE A 121 18.68 20.74 -16.70
CA ILE A 121 19.75 19.82 -17.11
C ILE A 121 20.53 20.49 -18.24
N SER A 122 21.68 21.06 -17.89
CA SER A 122 22.63 21.61 -18.84
C SER A 122 23.40 20.45 -19.47
N LEU A 123 23.05 20.09 -20.71
CA LEU A 123 23.85 19.18 -21.53
C LEU A 123 25.02 19.99 -22.10
N GLY A 124 25.99 20.27 -21.23
CA GLY A 124 27.27 20.89 -21.58
C GLY A 124 28.10 19.93 -22.44
N GLY A 125 28.52 20.43 -23.61
CA GLY A 125 29.05 19.64 -24.71
C GLY A 125 30.35 18.89 -24.42
N SER A 126 30.45 17.70 -25.03
CA SER A 126 31.73 17.01 -25.24
C SER A 126 32.24 17.34 -26.64
N ALA A 127 33.19 18.28 -26.68
CA ALA A 127 34.08 18.46 -27.81
C ALA A 127 35.06 17.27 -27.85
N ALA A 128 35.09 16.51 -28.95
CA ALA A 128 36.21 15.63 -29.27
C ALA A 128 36.35 15.44 -30.78
N LYS A 129 37.17 16.32 -31.37
CA LYS A 129 38.18 16.09 -32.41
C LYS A 129 37.78 15.21 -33.60
N GLY A 130 37.61 15.87 -34.75
CA GLY A 130 37.53 15.25 -36.06
C GLY A 130 38.71 14.33 -36.38
N ARG A 131 38.40 13.31 -37.17
CA ARG A 131 39.36 12.51 -37.92
C ARG A 131 38.81 12.37 -39.33
N SER A 132 39.37 13.15 -40.23
CA SER A 132 39.41 12.85 -41.64
C SER A 132 40.70 12.04 -41.84
N PHE A 133 40.61 10.92 -42.54
CA PHE A 133 41.75 10.26 -43.17
C PHE A 133 41.23 9.48 -44.39
N ASP A 134 41.72 9.91 -45.55
CA ASP A 134 41.77 9.32 -46.90
C ASP A 134 40.68 8.32 -47.32
#